data_AF-S6A3Q9-F1
#
_entry.id   AF-S6A3Q9-F1
#
_cell.length_a   1.000
_cell.length_b   1.000
_cell.length_c   1.000
_cell.angle_alpha   90.00
_cell.angle_beta   90.00
_cell.angle_gamma   90.00
#
_symmetry.space_group_name_H-M   'P 1'
#
loop_
_entity.id
_entity.type
_entity.pdbx_description
1 polymer ?
#
loop_
_entity_poly.entity_id
_entity_poly.type
_entity_poly.pdbx_seq_one_letter_code
_entity_poly.pdbx_strand_id
1 'polypeptide(L)' 'MVVTDKNTIRVFIKYLLNMSDEEIMQTYIPADNSFLFVMDKNLDIETAGFPIWPFPPEKIDSF' A
#
# COMPACT_ATOMS: atom_id res chain seq x y z
N MET A 1 3.03 6.06 -10.14
CA MET A 1 2.82 6.35 -8.71
C MET A 1 1.45 6.96 -8.55
N VAL A 2 0.62 6.43 -7.66
CA VAL A 2 -0.71 6.98 -7.34
C VAL A 2 -0.61 7.57 -5.94
N VAL A 3 -0.87 8.87 -5.79
CA VAL A 3 -0.90 9.57 -4.49
C VAL A 3 -2.35 9.92 -4.20
N THR A 4 -2.87 9.42 -3.08
CA THR A 4 -4.28 9.55 -2.71
C THR A 4 -4.46 9.41 -1.21
N ASP A 5 -5.69 9.55 -0.73
CA ASP A 5 -6.02 9.42 0.69
C ASP A 5 -6.06 7.96 1.15
N LYS A 6 -6.02 7.78 2.47
CA LYS A 6 -5.99 6.47 3.13
C LYS A 6 -7.15 5.56 2.73
N ASN A 7 -8.36 6.08 2.55
CA ASN A 7 -9.53 5.26 2.25
C ASN A 7 -9.53 4.84 0.77
N THR A 8 -9.09 5.72 -0.12
CA THR A 8 -8.90 5.36 -1.52
C THR A 8 -7.82 4.28 -1.69
N ILE A 9 -6.71 4.35 -0.93
CA ILE A 9 -5.70 3.28 -0.90
C ILE A 9 -6.31 1.94 -0.44
N ARG A 10 -7.19 1.94 0.56
CA ARG A 10 -7.88 0.71 1.00
C ARG A 10 -8.69 0.06 -0.10
N VAL A 11 -9.41 0.86 -0.90
CA VAL A 11 -10.19 0.34 -2.02
C VAL A 11 -9.29 -0.36 -3.04
N PHE A 12 -8.12 0.23 -3.35
CA PHE A 12 -7.15 -0.40 -4.25
C PHE A 12 -6.59 -1.70 -3.67
N ILE A 13 -6.12 -1.70 -2.43
CA ILE A 13 -5.60 -2.92 -1.77
C ILE A 13 -6.66 -4.01 -1.75
N LYS A 14 -7.90 -3.67 -1.37
CA LYS A 14 -9.02 -4.61 -1.35
C LYS A 14 -9.24 -5.26 -2.71
N TYR A 15 -9.35 -4.44 -3.75
CA TYR A 15 -9.63 -4.93 -5.10
C TYR A 15 -8.47 -5.77 -5.65
N LEU A 16 -7.24 -5.26 -5.53
CA LEU A 16 -6.05 -5.87 -6.10
C LEU A 16 -5.68 -7.18 -5.39
N LEU A 17 -5.82 -7.24 -4.07
CA LEU A 17 -5.52 -8.45 -3.29
C LEU A 17 -6.73 -9.34 -3.05
N ASN A 18 -7.87 -9.02 -3.66
CA ASN A 18 -9.13 -9.75 -3.49
C ASN A 18 -9.52 -9.97 -2.01
N MET A 19 -9.30 -8.96 -1.16
CA MET A 19 -9.65 -9.02 0.26
C MET A 19 -11.14 -8.78 0.49
N SER A 20 -11.67 -9.41 1.54
CA SER A 20 -12.99 -9.13 2.08
C SER A 20 -13.05 -7.76 2.79
N ASP A 21 -14.27 -7.30 3.06
CA ASP A 21 -14.49 -6.07 3.84
C ASP A 21 -13.89 -6.16 5.25
N GLU A 22 -13.98 -7.33 5.89
CA GLU A 22 -13.44 -7.52 7.24
C GLU A 22 -11.91 -7.45 7.24
N GLU A 23 -11.25 -8.11 6.30
CA GLU A 23 -9.79 -8.12 6.16
C GLU A 23 -9.22 -6.73 5.92
N ILE A 24 -9.80 -5.96 4.98
CA ILE A 24 -9.29 -4.62 4.67
C ILE A 24 -9.52 -3.64 5.83
N MET A 25 -10.60 -3.80 6.58
CA MET A 25 -10.90 -2.93 7.73
C MET A 25 -9.95 -3.18 8.91
N GLN A 26 -9.47 -4.41 9.07
CA GLN A 26 -8.46 -4.77 10.08
C GLN A 26 -7.03 -4.50 9.64
N THR A 27 -6.80 -4.25 8.34
CA THR A 27 -5.46 -3.99 7.80
C THR A 27 -4.92 -2.64 8.28
N TYR A 28 -3.75 -2.68 8.93
CA TYR A 28 -3.00 -1.48 9.30
C TYR A 28 -2.34 -0.87 8.06
N ILE A 29 -2.65 0.40 7.80
CA ILE A 29 -2.01 1.21 6.75
C ILE A 29 -1.32 2.39 7.44
N PRO A 30 0.02 2.38 7.54
CA PRO A 30 0.78 3.50 8.07
C PRO A 30 0.58 4.74 7.21
N ALA A 31 0.52 5.90 7.87
CA ALA A 31 0.56 7.19 7.18
C ALA A 31 1.93 7.39 6.53
N ASP A 32 1.98 8.24 5.50
CA ASP A 32 3.22 8.69 4.84
C ASP A 32 4.11 7.56 4.33
N ASN A 33 3.49 6.45 3.91
CA ASN A 33 4.18 5.29 3.36
C ASN A 33 3.64 4.91 1.99
N SER A 34 4.51 4.33 1.18
CA SER A 34 4.14 3.75 -0.10
C SER A 34 3.78 2.27 0.07
N PHE A 35 2.72 1.81 -0.61
CA PHE A 35 2.41 0.39 -0.73
C PHE A 35 2.83 -0.07 -2.13
N LEU A 36 3.72 -1.05 -2.20
CA LEU A 36 4.24 -1.57 -3.47
C LEU A 36 3.41 -2.75 -3.93
N PHE A 37 3.10 -2.78 -5.22
CA PHE A 37 2.59 -3.95 -5.92
C PHE A 37 3.59 -4.35 -7.00
N VAL A 38 4.05 -5.59 -6.96
CA VAL A 38 4.86 -6.22 -8.01
C VAL A 38 3.92 -7.13 -8.79
N MET A 39 3.82 -6.90 -10.09
CA MET A 39 2.92 -7.61 -10.99
C MET A 39 3.72 -8.28 -12.10
N ASP A 40 3.21 -9.42 -12.57
CA ASP A 40 3.75 -10.10 -13.74
C ASP A 40 3.27 -9.42 -15.05
N LYS A 41 3.66 -10.00 -16.19
CA LYS A 41 3.25 -9.50 -17.51
C LYS A 41 1.75 -9.61 -17.82
N ASN A 42 1.01 -10.42 -17.06
CA ASN A 42 -0.43 -10.61 -17.17
C ASN A 42 -1.20 -9.73 -16.18
N LEU A 43 -0.49 -8.89 -15.41
CA LEU A 43 -1.03 -8.05 -14.34
C LEU A 43 -1.48 -8.84 -13.10
N ASP A 44 -1.03 -10.09 -12.96
CA ASP A 44 -1.22 -10.87 -11.74
C ASP A 44 -0.23 -10.40 -10.68
N ILE A 45 -0.69 -10.29 -9.44
CA ILE A 45 0.14 -9.78 -8.34
C ILE A 45 1.04 -10.89 -7.81
N GLU A 46 2.34 -10.72 -7.99
CA GLU A 46 3.36 -11.63 -7.44
C GLU A 46 3.68 -11.31 -5.99
N THR A 47 3.73 -10.03 -5.63
CA THR A 47 4.05 -9.58 -4.27
C THR A 47 3.45 -8.22 -3.99
N ALA A 48 2.96 -8.00 -2.76
CA ALA A 48 2.45 -6.70 -2.35
C ALA A 48 2.74 -6.43 -0.88
N GLY A 49 3.04 -5.17 -0.55
CA GLY A 49 3.29 -4.79 0.83
C GLY A 49 3.90 -3.41 1.00
N PHE A 50 4.02 -2.99 2.26
CA PHE A 50 4.84 -1.84 2.61
C PHE A 50 6.31 -2.24 2.46
N PRO A 51 7.13 -1.44 1.76
CA PRO A 51 8.56 -1.66 1.75
C PRO A 51 9.06 -1.60 3.19
N ILE A 52 9.73 -2.66 3.63
CA ILE A 52 10.48 -2.63 4.88
C ILE A 52 11.65 -1.70 4.61
N TRP A 53 11.50 -0.42 4.93
CA TRP A 53 12.60 0.51 4.79
C TRP A 53 13.68 0.08 5.79
N PRO A 54 14.92 -0.20 5.34
CA PRO A 54 16.02 -0.53 6.25
C PRO A 54 16.34 0.63 7.21
N PHE A 55 15.85 1.83 6.91
CA PHE A 55 15.89 3.01 7.76
C PHE A 55 14.51 3.70 7.68
N PRO A 56 13.89 4.12 8.79
CA PRO A 56 12.68 4.95 8.72
C PRO A 56 12.97 6.16 7.82
N PRO A 57 12.01 6.60 6.98
CA PRO A 57 12.22 7.74 6.11
C PRO A 57 12.73 8.90 6.97
N GLU A 58 13.91 9.44 6.61
CA GLU A 58 14.39 10.68 7.19
C GLU A 58 13.23 11.67 7.09
N LYS A 59 12.82 12.23 8.24
CA LYS A 59 11.80 13.28 8.25
C LYS A 59 12.27 14.31 7.22
N ILE A 60 11.54 14.43 6.11
CA ILE A 60 11.71 15.56 5.21
C ILE A 60 11.30 16.74 6.07
N ASP A 61 12.27 17.54 6.51
CA ASP A 61 12.02 18.77 7.23
C ASP A 61 11.02 19.58 6.41
N SER A 62 9.82 19.73 6.96
CA SER A 62 8.73 20.50 6.39
C SER A 62 9.16 21.97 6.30
N PHE A 63 9.23 22.50 5.08
CA PHE A 63 9.39 23.92 4.77
C PHE A 63 8.13 24.72 5.11
#